data_AF-A0AAV3GIR1-F1
#
_entry.id   AF-A0AAV3GIR1-F1
#
_cell.length_a   1.000
_cell.length_b   1.000
_cell.length_c   1.000
_cell.angle_alpha   90.00
_cell.angle_beta   90.00
_cell.angle_gamma   90.00
#
_symmetry.space_group_name_H-M   'P 1'
#
loop_
_entity.id
_entity.type
_entity.pdbx_description
1 polymer ?
#
loop_
_entity_poly.entity_id
_entity_poly.type
_entity_poly.pdbx_seq_one_letter_code
_entity_poly.pdbx_strand_id
1 'polypeptide(L)' 'MKKFVSGMLVGTAITVAALAGVATTIKKTVIDPIEEKEDMIEENRKKAMRKRIAR' A
#
# COMPACT_ATOMS: atom_id res chain seq x y z
N MET A 1 4.02 -10.60 -39.25
CA MET A 1 4.35 -10.93 -37.84
C MET A 1 4.68 -9.71 -36.96
N LYS A 2 5.36 -8.65 -37.43
CA LYS A 2 5.70 -7.46 -36.59
C LYS A 2 4.53 -6.82 -35.83
N LYS A 3 3.34 -6.75 -36.43
CA LYS A 3 2.14 -6.16 -35.82
C LYS A 3 1.57 -7.00 -34.67
N PHE A 4 1.71 -8.33 -34.75
CA PHE A 4 1.28 -9.25 -33.69
C PHE A 4 2.17 -9.15 -32.46
N VAL A 5 3.50 -9.13 -32.65
CA VAL A 5 4.46 -8.94 -31.55
C VAL A 5 4.27 -7.57 -30.89
N SER A 6 4.05 -6.52 -31.68
CA SER A 6 3.73 -5.19 -31.15
C SER A 6 2.43 -5.17 -30.35
N GLY A 7 1.37 -5.83 -30.83
CA GLY A 7 0.10 -5.93 -30.12
C GLY A 7 0.20 -6.74 -28.82
N MET A 8 0.98 -7.82 -28.83
CA MET A 8 1.23 -8.63 -27.64
C MET A 8 2.01 -7.85 -26.57
N LEU A 9 3.05 -7.09 -26.95
CA LEU A 9 3.80 -6.24 -26.01
C LEU A 9 2.97 -5.13 -25.40
N VAL A 10 2.10 -4.50 -26.19
CA VAL A 10 1.17 -3.48 -25.68
C VAL A 10 0.15 -4.12 -24.74
N GLY A 11 -0.38 -5.29 -25.11
CA GLY A 11 -1.32 -6.04 -24.27
C GLY A 11 -0.73 -6.44 -22.92
N THR A 12 0.50 -6.97 -22.91
CA THR A 12 1.17 -7.34 -21.66
C THR A 12 1.50 -6.13 -20.80
N ALA A 13 1.94 -5.01 -21.40
CA ALA A 13 2.19 -3.77 -20.66
C ALA A 13 0.92 -3.25 -19.97
N ILE A 14 -0.23 -3.28 -20.65
CA ILE A 14 -1.52 -2.87 -20.09
C ILE A 14 -1.91 -3.77 -18.91
N THR A 15 -1.75 -5.09 -19.05
CA THR A 15 -2.09 -6.04 -17.97
C THR A 15 -1.22 -5.82 -16.73
N VAL A 16 0.09 -5.59 -16.91
CA VAL A 16 1.00 -5.29 -15.79
C VAL A 16 0.65 -3.96 -15.14
N ALA A 17 0.35 -2.93 -15.92
CA ALA A 17 -0.08 -1.63 -15.40
C ALA A 17 -1.39 -1.74 -14.60
N ALA A 18 -2.35 -2.54 -15.06
CA ALA A 18 -3.60 -2.79 -14.35
C ALA A 18 -3.36 -3.49 -13.01
N LEU A 19 -2.51 -4.53 -12.98
CA LEU A 19 -2.16 -5.24 -11.74
C LEU A 19 -1.44 -4.33 -10.74
N ALA A 20 -0.51 -3.49 -11.20
CA ALA A 20 0.15 -2.50 -10.36
C ALA A 20 -0.83 -1.45 -9.82
N GLY A 21 -1.79 -1.01 -10.64
CA GLY A 21 -2.87 -0.10 -10.22
C GLY A 21 -3.77 -0.72 -9.14
N VAL A 22 -4.10 -2.00 -9.28
CA VAL A 22 -4.91 -2.72 -8.27
C VAL A 22 -4.11 -2.93 -6.98
N ALA A 23 -2.84 -3.34 -7.06
CA ALA A 23 -2.01 -3.53 -5.88
C ALA A 23 -1.80 -2.22 -5.08
N THR A 24 -1.57 -1.11 -5.78
CA THR A 24 -1.38 0.20 -5.14
C THR A 24 -2.66 0.76 -4.53
N THR A 25 -3.82 0.55 -5.18
CA THR A 25 -5.12 0.94 -4.62
C THR A 25 -5.48 0.09 -3.41
N ILE A 26 -5.26 -1.22 -3.44
CA ILE A 26 -5.48 -2.10 -2.27
C ILE A 26 -4.57 -1.68 -1.11
N LYS A 27 -3.29 -1.43 -1.39
CA LYS A 27 -2.36 -0.95 -0.37
C LYS A 27 -2.87 0.34 0.28
N LYS A 28 -3.24 1.34 -0.54
CA LYS A 28 -3.69 2.64 -0.05
C LYS A 28 -5.04 2.62 0.67
N THR A 29 -5.96 1.74 0.26
CA THR A 29 -7.34 1.73 0.78
C THR A 29 -7.51 0.79 1.95
N VAL A 30 -6.67 -0.26 2.06
CA VAL A 30 -6.84 -1.32 3.06
C VAL A 30 -5.63 -1.41 3.98
N ILE A 31 -4.41 -1.38 3.47
CA ILE A 31 -3.20 -1.63 4.27
C ILE A 31 -2.81 -0.38 5.06
N ASP A 32 -2.66 0.76 4.38
CA ASP A 32 -2.30 2.04 5.00
C ASP A 32 -3.22 2.43 6.19
N PRO A 33 -4.57 2.33 6.11
CA PRO A 33 -5.43 2.67 7.24
C PRO A 33 -5.39 1.66 8.40
N ILE A 34 -4.86 0.45 8.18
CA ILE A 34 -4.64 -0.54 9.26
C ILE A 34 -3.33 -0.20 9.97
N GLU A 35 -2.24 -0.01 9.22
CA GLU A 35 -0.93 0.38 9.76
C GLU A 35 -1.01 1.69 10.56
N GLU A 36 -1.70 2.72 10.03
CA GLU A 36 -1.84 4.00 10.72
C GLU A 36 -2.60 3.87 12.06
N LYS A 37 -3.58 2.96 12.14
CA LYS A 37 -4.28 2.68 13.40
C LYS A 37 -3.40 1.95 14.41
N GLU A 38 -2.58 1.01 13.96
CA GLU A 38 -1.63 0.31 14.82
C GLU A 38 -0.57 1.27 15.37
N ASP A 39 -0.01 2.12 14.50
CA ASP A 39 0.94 3.17 14.85
C ASP A 39 0.35 4.15 15.88
N MET A 40 -0.91 4.58 15.70
CA MET A 40 -1.60 5.44 16.65
C MET A 40 -1.75 4.77 18.03
N ILE A 41 -2.04 3.47 18.09
CA ILE A 41 -2.17 2.72 19.34
C ILE A 41 -0.81 2.62 20.04
N GLU A 42 0.25 2.31 19.30
CA GLU A 42 1.60 2.21 19.84
C GLU A 42 2.12 3.57 20.31
N GLU A 43 1.90 4.64 19.55
CA GLU A 43 2.27 5.99 19.95
C GLU A 43 1.52 6.43 21.21
N ASN A 44 0.22 6.12 21.31
CA ASN A 44 -0.58 6.38 22.50
C ASN A 44 -0.08 5.58 23.71
N ARG A 45 0.28 4.31 23.54
CA ARG A 45 0.94 3.50 24.59
C ARG A 45 2.26 4.12 25.02
N LYS A 46 3.10 4.56 24.08
CA LYS A 46 4.38 5.21 24.35
C LYS A 46 4.21 6.55 25.06
N LYS A 47 3.20 7.34 24.70
CA LYS A 47 2.81 8.58 25.38
C LYS A 47 2.31 8.30 26.80
N ALA A 48 1.46 7.28 26.99
CA ALA A 48 0.96 6.87 28.29
C ALA A 48 2.09 6.36 29.23
N MET A 49 3.02 5.55 28.72
CA MET A 49 4.18 5.10 29.49
C MET A 49 5.07 6.26 29.92
N ARG A 50 5.34 7.23 29.03
CA ARG A 50 6.07 8.44 29.37
C ARG A 50 5.37 9.24 30.47
N LYS A 51 4.05 9.41 30.37
CA LYS A 51 3.23 10.10 31.39
C LYS A 51 3.21 9.36 32.72
N ARG A 52 3.26 8.03 32.72
CA ARG A 52 3.36 7.20 33.94
C ARG A 52 4.70 7.37 34.65
N ILE A 53 5.80 7.45 33.91
CA ILE A 53 7.15 7.61 34.49
C ILE A 53 7.37 9.02 35.04
N ALA A 54 6.75 10.03 34.43
CA ALA A 54 6.86 11.43 34.86
C ALA A 54 5.91 11.81 36.03
N ARG A 55 5.00 10.91 36.43
CA ARG A 55 4.13 11.08 37.61
C ARG A 55 4.83 10.53 38.85
#